data_AF-A0A9P0C8K0-F1
#
_entry.id   AF-A0A9P0C8K0-F1
#
_cell.length_a   1.000
_cell.length_b   1.000
_cell.length_c   1.000
_cell.angle_alpha   90.00
_cell.angle_beta   90.00
_cell.angle_gamma   90.00
#
_symmetry.space_group_name_H-M   'P 1'
#
loop_
_entity.id
_entity.type
_entity.pdbx_description
1 polymer ?
#
loop_
_entity_poly.entity_id
_entity_poly.type
_entity_poly.pdbx_seq_one_letter_code
_entity_poly.pdbx_strand_id
1 'polypeptide(L)'
;MWLVGAVLCVLTQSAIAQWRCPGLSARPAAECSCDLPHTLRCTGDHTALQIIGRHLREQRARNKNTAVSLLDCALRGVSALPSASVAELAGVGLHGLVISSGDIRRVQQGAFNSVATTLLALGLPNNQLPSVPTEALTRLWNLDRLDLSNNKIHTLDSNSFKGIQNLTYLDISDNQLTDISIDAFKPLIKLTVLRLRGNLLKVGALVSLKEAHLLRDLDLSSNALEGPLGPSTVPSLSFLTNLQLSDNTFASIRRGALSGLTNLTHLNLHNNQIDVLEDYAFRHLTNLTHLDLSHNEIVAVSGASLAQLINLEQLDLSHNFLRSLSAEPLKSLRSLTELYLHDNDISMIDDGALALHKDLGRFTIEDNPLNCDCLMAGFARWLREVNKLSLSDKSAAVCATPPHLEGALISRLSKNKLCDDFDHIDVKVERKNDNYDFNKVFENAIDVENKYVDLEATVQDAYIDRQDGLNDDVYDEELDVPSEEDLPISKSQVRLLDALFDDEEVHLSWSVEPPSARKFRCTGVTVSRSGGLPKHVACHRAAPANVVLRGLKIDPTEQYAFCIALEEMGAFDNPLSLVLGCSPPQMVRQRAPFVTAVPIVVPDVTERRLLR
;
A
#
# COMPACT_ATOMS: atom_id res chain seq x y z
N MET A 1 8.64 -5.10 19.48
CA MET A 1 7.84 -6.34 19.40
C MET A 1 8.59 -7.53 18.78
N TRP A 2 9.66 -7.33 17.99
CA TRP A 2 10.27 -8.40 17.19
C TRP A 2 11.34 -9.28 17.88
N LEU A 3 11.96 -8.81 18.98
CA LEU A 3 12.85 -9.64 19.83
C LEU A 3 12.12 -10.77 20.57
N VAL A 4 10.79 -10.72 20.64
CA VAL A 4 9.96 -11.61 21.46
C VAL A 4 9.79 -12.99 20.82
N GLY A 5 9.85 -13.10 19.48
CA GLY A 5 9.57 -14.34 18.75
C GLY A 5 10.65 -15.43 18.90
N ALA A 6 11.91 -15.06 19.13
CA ALA A 6 13.02 -16.03 19.19
C ALA A 6 13.13 -16.79 20.53
N VAL A 7 12.47 -16.31 21.59
CA VAL A 7 12.65 -16.82 22.96
C VAL A 7 11.58 -17.84 23.38
N LEU A 8 10.49 -17.99 22.63
CA LEU A 8 9.29 -18.74 23.06
C LEU A 8 9.30 -20.26 22.79
N CYS A 9 10.34 -20.84 22.16
CA CYS A 9 10.29 -22.23 21.67
C CYS A 9 10.99 -23.30 22.54
N VAL A 10 11.16 -23.06 23.84
CA VAL A 10 11.64 -24.10 24.77
C VAL A 10 10.80 -24.03 26.03
N LEU A 11 9.93 -25.02 26.25
CA LEU A 11 9.49 -25.59 27.54
C LEU A 11 8.12 -26.28 27.37
N THR A 12 8.13 -27.59 27.13
CA THR A 12 6.95 -28.45 27.34
C THR A 12 7.17 -29.38 28.52
N GLN A 13 6.16 -29.43 29.40
CA GLN A 13 5.88 -30.46 30.42
C GLN A 13 6.70 -30.44 31.72
N SER A 14 6.25 -29.59 32.65
CA SER A 14 6.08 -29.91 34.09
C SER A 14 5.28 -28.77 34.71
N ALA A 15 4.47 -29.05 35.75
CA ALA A 15 3.52 -28.13 36.38
C ALA A 15 3.95 -26.66 36.29
N ILE A 16 3.29 -25.88 35.42
CA ILE A 16 3.76 -24.55 35.00
C ILE A 16 3.70 -23.64 36.21
N ALA A 17 4.82 -23.49 36.87
CA ALA A 17 4.98 -22.55 37.94
C ALA A 17 5.01 -21.17 37.27
N GLN A 18 3.87 -20.47 37.36
CA GLN A 18 3.62 -19.21 36.66
C GLN A 18 4.75 -18.21 36.96
N TRP A 19 5.33 -17.66 35.89
CA TRP A 19 6.40 -16.68 36.00
C TRP A 19 5.95 -15.48 36.84
N ARG A 20 6.82 -15.02 37.74
CA ARG A 20 6.56 -13.84 38.58
C ARG A 20 7.54 -12.73 38.22
N CYS A 21 6.99 -11.57 37.91
CA CYS A 21 7.78 -10.38 37.58
C CYS A 21 8.70 -9.96 38.75
N PRO A 22 10.03 -9.92 38.55
CA PRO A 22 10.96 -9.40 39.55
C PRO A 22 11.06 -7.87 39.45
N GLY A 23 9.94 -7.17 39.66
CA GLY A 23 9.89 -5.71 39.61
C GLY A 23 10.92 -5.06 40.54
N LEU A 24 11.37 -3.86 40.18
CA LEU A 24 12.36 -3.10 40.94
C LEU A 24 11.95 -1.63 40.99
N SER A 25 11.92 -1.04 42.18
CA SER A 25 11.68 0.39 42.38
C SER A 25 12.76 0.97 43.28
N ALA A 26 13.81 1.51 42.66
CA ALA A 26 14.95 2.14 43.32
C ALA A 26 15.18 3.54 42.72
N ARG A 27 14.19 4.42 42.83
CA ARG A 27 14.22 5.77 42.24
C ARG A 27 15.30 6.67 42.89
N PRO A 28 16.03 7.50 42.12
CA PRO A 28 15.98 7.66 40.66
C PRO A 28 16.92 6.72 39.88
N ALA A 29 17.65 5.85 40.59
CA ALA A 29 18.77 5.08 40.05
C ALA A 29 18.34 3.93 39.12
N ALA A 30 17.27 3.20 39.47
CA ALA A 30 16.69 2.17 38.60
C ALA A 30 15.20 1.95 38.89
N GLU A 31 14.39 1.84 37.85
CA GLU A 31 12.98 1.46 37.93
C GLU A 31 12.68 0.45 36.82
N CYS A 32 12.07 -0.68 37.18
CA CYS A 32 11.78 -1.76 36.25
C CYS A 32 10.36 -2.29 36.37
N SER A 33 9.74 -2.54 35.22
CA SER A 33 8.43 -3.16 35.06
C SER A 33 8.50 -4.33 34.07
N CYS A 34 7.49 -5.19 34.14
CA CYS A 34 7.36 -6.31 33.23
C CYS A 34 6.17 -6.09 32.31
N ASP A 35 6.42 -6.22 31.01
CA ASP A 35 5.40 -6.01 29.99
C ASP A 35 5.00 -7.34 29.34
N LEU A 36 5.92 -8.31 29.29
CA LEU A 36 5.74 -9.65 28.73
C LEU A 36 6.40 -10.69 29.64
N PRO A 37 5.97 -11.97 29.59
CA PRO A 37 6.63 -13.04 30.31
C PRO A 37 8.15 -13.06 30.05
N HIS A 38 8.93 -13.19 31.12
CA HIS A 38 10.41 -13.22 31.07
C HIS A 38 11.10 -11.98 30.48
N THR A 39 10.37 -10.89 30.29
CA THR A 39 10.88 -9.62 29.78
C THR A 39 10.80 -8.56 30.87
N LEU A 40 11.93 -7.90 31.13
CA LEU A 40 12.02 -6.80 32.07
C LEU A 40 12.43 -5.53 31.33
N ARG A 41 11.61 -4.48 31.45
CA ARG A 41 11.95 -3.13 30.97
C ARG A 41 12.40 -2.30 32.15
N CYS A 42 13.49 -1.58 31.99
CA CYS A 42 14.10 -0.78 33.03
C CYS A 42 14.48 0.60 32.51
N THR A 43 14.41 1.58 33.39
CA THR A 43 14.96 2.91 33.19
C THR A 43 15.87 3.26 34.36
N GLY A 44 16.91 4.05 34.14
CA GLY A 44 17.81 4.43 35.23
C GLY A 44 18.99 5.28 34.81
N ASP A 45 19.89 5.56 35.75
CA ASP A 45 21.13 6.29 35.49
C ASP A 45 22.31 5.34 35.20
N HIS A 46 23.53 5.86 35.20
CA HIS A 46 24.76 5.09 34.99
C HIS A 46 24.98 3.92 35.98
N THR A 47 24.30 3.92 37.13
CA THR A 47 24.37 2.84 38.14
C THR A 47 23.29 1.77 37.96
N ALA A 48 22.33 1.98 37.04
CA ALA A 48 21.14 1.13 36.91
C ALA A 48 21.48 -0.35 36.65
N LEU A 49 22.39 -0.63 35.71
CA LEU A 49 22.78 -2.00 35.37
C LEU A 49 23.35 -2.77 36.56
N GLN A 50 24.07 -2.07 37.45
CA GLN A 50 24.59 -2.67 38.69
C GLN A 50 23.48 -3.05 39.64
N ILE A 51 22.53 -2.15 39.88
CA ILE A 51 21.39 -2.38 40.79
C ILE A 51 20.50 -3.51 40.25
N ILE A 52 20.19 -3.47 38.96
CA ILE A 52 19.37 -4.48 38.27
C ILE A 52 20.06 -5.84 38.31
N GLY A 53 21.34 -5.92 37.95
CA GLY A 53 22.09 -7.17 37.94
C GLY A 53 22.16 -7.85 39.30
N ARG A 54 22.33 -7.07 40.38
CA ARG A 54 22.29 -7.57 41.76
C ARG A 54 20.89 -8.09 42.12
N HIS A 55 19.86 -7.29 41.89
CA HIS A 55 18.47 -7.65 42.20
C HIS A 55 18.04 -8.93 41.49
N LEU A 56 18.32 -9.06 40.20
CA LEU A 56 17.93 -10.24 39.41
C LEU A 56 18.63 -11.52 39.88
N ARG A 57 19.90 -11.45 40.27
CA ARG A 57 20.62 -12.59 40.84
C ARG A 57 20.01 -13.04 42.17
N GLU A 58 19.71 -12.09 43.05
CA GLU A 58 19.10 -12.38 44.36
C GLU A 58 17.70 -12.99 44.21
N GLN A 59 16.87 -12.44 43.31
CA GLN A 59 15.53 -12.97 43.04
C GLN A 59 15.59 -14.39 42.45
N ARG A 60 16.45 -14.61 41.46
CA ARG A 60 16.64 -15.93 40.85
C ARG A 60 17.12 -16.97 41.86
N ALA A 61 17.98 -16.59 42.81
CA ALA A 61 18.44 -17.46 43.88
C ALA A 61 17.32 -17.83 44.86
N ARG A 62 16.38 -16.91 45.12
CA ARG A 62 15.22 -17.14 46.01
C ARG A 62 14.10 -17.92 45.31
N ASN A 63 13.86 -17.66 44.03
CA ASN A 63 12.76 -18.26 43.28
C ASN A 63 13.13 -18.43 41.80
N LYS A 64 13.16 -19.69 41.32
CA LYS A 64 13.46 -19.99 39.92
C LYS A 64 12.43 -19.42 38.94
N ASN A 65 11.21 -19.15 39.38
CA ASN A 65 10.12 -18.65 38.53
C ASN A 65 10.20 -17.15 38.26
N THR A 66 11.22 -16.44 38.75
CA THR A 66 11.43 -15.01 38.47
C THR A 66 12.53 -14.79 37.42
N ALA A 67 13.00 -15.84 36.75
CA ALA A 67 14.08 -15.74 35.77
C ALA A 67 13.68 -14.81 34.61
N VAL A 68 14.55 -13.85 34.32
CA VAL A 68 14.43 -12.90 33.20
C VAL A 68 15.31 -13.41 32.05
N SER A 69 14.74 -13.44 30.85
CA SER A 69 15.45 -13.84 29.63
C SER A 69 15.82 -12.64 28.78
N LEU A 70 14.97 -11.60 28.74
CA LEU A 70 15.20 -10.37 27.99
C LEU A 70 15.19 -9.17 28.93
N LEU A 71 16.26 -8.38 28.90
CA LEU A 71 16.39 -7.13 29.63
C LEU A 71 16.47 -5.97 28.64
N ASP A 72 15.58 -5.01 28.76
CA ASP A 72 15.53 -3.78 27.98
C ASP A 72 15.76 -2.57 28.90
N CYS A 73 16.89 -1.89 28.73
CA CYS A 73 17.35 -0.83 29.61
C CYS A 73 17.50 0.50 28.86
N ALA A 74 16.70 1.49 29.24
CA ALA A 74 16.89 2.88 28.85
C ALA A 74 17.66 3.65 29.94
N LEU A 75 18.93 3.91 29.67
CA LEU A 75 19.85 4.62 30.57
C LEU A 75 19.80 6.13 30.34
N ARG A 76 20.13 6.90 31.37
CA ARG A 76 20.20 8.37 31.30
C ARG A 76 21.61 8.85 31.59
N GLY A 77 22.10 9.75 30.75
CA GLY A 77 23.43 10.36 30.91
C GLY A 77 24.59 9.40 30.67
N VAL A 78 24.38 8.31 29.92
CA VAL A 78 25.43 7.33 29.61
C VAL A 78 25.93 7.55 28.19
N SER A 79 27.12 8.14 28.07
CA SER A 79 27.75 8.41 26.77
C SER A 79 28.75 7.34 26.33
N ALA A 80 29.18 6.48 27.25
CA ALA A 80 30.01 5.32 26.97
C ALA A 80 29.58 4.14 27.83
N LEU A 81 29.48 2.96 27.22
CA LEU A 81 29.10 1.73 27.91
C LEU A 81 30.37 1.01 28.43
N PRO A 82 30.64 1.01 29.75
CA PRO A 82 31.82 0.37 30.32
C PRO A 82 31.61 -1.14 30.44
N SER A 83 32.70 -1.90 30.34
CA SER A 83 32.65 -3.35 30.57
C SER A 83 32.26 -3.71 32.00
N ALA A 84 32.65 -2.88 32.98
CA ALA A 84 32.29 -3.07 34.38
C ALA A 84 30.77 -3.01 34.62
N SER A 85 30.03 -2.13 33.94
CA SER A 85 28.59 -1.99 34.13
C SER A 85 27.81 -3.22 33.62
N VAL A 86 28.23 -3.79 32.49
CA VAL A 86 27.62 -5.00 31.92
C VAL A 86 28.08 -6.27 32.66
N ALA A 87 29.28 -6.26 33.24
CA ALA A 87 29.78 -7.35 34.08
C ALA A 87 28.85 -7.65 35.29
N GLU A 88 28.11 -6.67 35.78
CA GLU A 88 27.15 -6.85 36.89
C GLU A 88 25.94 -7.72 36.52
N LEU A 89 25.68 -7.91 35.22
CA LEU A 89 24.65 -8.81 34.69
C LEU A 89 25.14 -10.27 34.56
N ALA A 90 26.41 -10.55 34.88
CA ALA A 90 26.96 -11.90 34.83
C ALA A 90 26.12 -12.86 35.72
N GLY A 91 25.82 -14.05 35.20
CA GLY A 91 25.07 -15.08 35.93
C GLY A 91 23.55 -14.86 36.00
N VAL A 92 23.01 -13.76 35.47
CA VAL A 92 21.55 -13.58 35.33
C VAL A 92 20.97 -14.60 34.35
N GLY A 93 21.71 -14.94 33.29
CA GLY A 93 21.28 -15.89 32.26
C GLY A 93 20.41 -15.26 31.16
N LEU A 94 20.73 -14.02 30.78
CA LEU A 94 20.02 -13.29 29.72
C LEU A 94 20.31 -13.92 28.35
N HIS A 95 19.25 -14.12 27.57
CA HIS A 95 19.33 -14.43 26.14
C HIS A 95 19.20 -13.17 25.29
N GLY A 96 18.52 -12.13 25.80
CA GLY A 96 18.34 -10.84 25.14
C GLY A 96 18.78 -9.68 26.02
N LEU A 97 19.52 -8.73 25.45
CA LEU A 97 19.90 -7.49 26.11
C LEU A 97 19.71 -6.32 25.15
N VAL A 98 18.92 -5.32 25.54
CA VAL A 98 18.75 -4.06 24.82
C VAL A 98 19.22 -2.92 25.71
N ILE A 99 20.11 -2.07 25.20
CA ILE A 99 20.61 -0.90 25.91
C ILE A 99 20.49 0.32 25.01
N SER A 100 19.71 1.30 25.46
CA SER A 100 19.59 2.62 24.83
C SER A 100 19.89 3.71 25.86
N SER A 101 20.46 4.83 25.43
CA SER A 101 20.59 6.02 26.27
C SER A 101 20.28 7.32 25.53
N GLY A 102 20.17 7.29 24.20
CA GLY A 102 20.20 8.50 23.37
C GLY A 102 21.60 9.10 23.21
N ASP A 103 22.56 8.76 24.07
CA ASP A 103 23.88 9.43 24.14
C ASP A 103 25.09 8.50 23.94
N ILE A 104 24.91 7.16 23.88
CA ILE A 104 26.05 6.23 23.80
C ILE A 104 26.80 6.42 22.48
N ARG A 105 28.03 6.91 22.56
CA ARG A 105 28.95 7.07 21.42
C ARG A 105 29.99 5.97 21.33
N ARG A 106 30.29 5.31 22.45
CA ARG A 106 31.36 4.31 22.55
C ARG A 106 30.93 3.13 23.40
N VAL A 107 31.27 1.93 22.95
CA VAL A 107 31.16 0.70 23.74
C VAL A 107 32.56 0.20 24.00
N GLN A 108 32.90 -0.05 25.26
CA GLN A 108 34.24 -0.52 25.63
C GLN A 108 34.51 -1.92 25.03
N GLN A 109 35.77 -2.18 24.66
CA GLN A 109 36.20 -3.50 24.20
C GLN A 109 35.82 -4.57 25.22
N GLY A 110 35.27 -5.68 24.72
CA GLY A 110 34.83 -6.79 25.55
C GLY A 110 33.71 -6.46 26.55
N ALA A 111 32.95 -5.38 26.34
CA ALA A 111 31.87 -4.98 27.25
C ALA A 111 30.88 -6.13 27.54
N PHE A 112 30.62 -6.99 26.56
CA PHE A 112 29.65 -8.08 26.69
C PHE A 112 30.28 -9.44 27.03
N ASN A 113 31.58 -9.50 27.33
CA ASN A 113 32.28 -10.77 27.59
C ASN A 113 31.67 -11.57 28.74
N SER A 114 31.15 -10.89 29.77
CA SER A 114 30.53 -11.50 30.95
C SER A 114 29.21 -12.24 30.65
N VAL A 115 28.54 -11.90 29.54
CA VAL A 115 27.25 -12.46 29.13
C VAL A 115 27.32 -13.19 27.78
N ALA A 116 28.51 -13.29 27.19
CA ALA A 116 28.72 -13.78 25.84
C ALA A 116 28.24 -15.22 25.59
N THR A 117 28.24 -16.06 26.62
CA THR A 117 27.87 -17.48 26.49
C THR A 117 26.37 -17.72 26.41
N THR A 118 25.55 -16.81 26.96
CA THR A 118 24.08 -16.95 27.01
C THR A 118 23.38 -16.04 26.02
N LEU A 119 24.01 -14.94 25.61
CA LEU A 119 23.37 -13.92 24.80
C LEU A 119 23.16 -14.39 23.35
N LEU A 120 21.91 -14.37 22.91
CA LEU A 120 21.46 -14.68 21.55
C LEU A 120 21.01 -13.42 20.80
N ALA A 121 20.56 -12.40 21.52
CA ALA A 121 20.11 -11.14 20.92
C ALA A 121 20.68 -9.93 21.67
N LEU A 122 21.22 -8.99 20.91
CA LEU A 122 21.76 -7.73 21.42
C LEU A 122 21.18 -6.56 20.65
N GLY A 123 20.63 -5.59 21.36
CA GLY A 123 20.20 -4.31 20.80
C GLY A 123 20.97 -3.16 21.42
N LEU A 124 21.50 -2.27 20.57
CA LEU A 124 22.00 -0.96 20.95
C LEU A 124 21.27 0.18 20.20
N PRO A 125 19.93 0.14 20.08
CA PRO A 125 19.20 1.12 19.28
C PRO A 125 19.16 2.49 19.96
N ASN A 126 18.84 3.53 19.20
CA ASN A 126 18.62 4.89 19.70
C ASN A 126 19.82 5.41 20.51
N ASN A 127 20.99 5.34 19.88
CA ASN A 127 22.27 5.80 20.45
C ASN A 127 23.01 6.67 19.42
N GLN A 128 24.28 6.98 19.67
CA GLN A 128 25.10 7.84 18.82
C GLN A 128 26.38 7.12 18.38
N LEU A 129 26.29 5.82 18.10
CA LEU A 129 27.44 5.03 17.66
C LEU A 129 27.88 5.48 16.26
N PRO A 130 29.14 5.93 16.08
CA PRO A 130 29.64 6.38 14.77
C PRO A 130 30.02 5.21 13.85
N SER A 131 30.20 4.02 14.41
CA SER A 131 30.57 2.79 13.71
C SER A 131 30.08 1.57 14.50
N VAL A 132 30.10 0.40 13.86
CA VAL A 132 29.82 -0.88 14.53
C VAL A 132 30.88 -1.11 15.62
N PRO A 133 30.50 -1.40 16.88
CA PRO A 133 31.45 -1.58 17.98
C PRO A 133 32.10 -2.98 17.95
N THR A 134 32.82 -3.30 16.86
CA THR A 134 33.37 -4.64 16.57
C THR A 134 34.13 -5.26 17.73
N GLU A 135 35.00 -4.49 18.40
CA GLU A 135 35.81 -4.94 19.54
C GLU A 135 34.97 -5.33 20.78
N ALA A 136 33.74 -4.81 20.89
CA ALA A 136 32.79 -5.24 21.92
C ALA A 136 32.02 -6.50 21.52
N LEU A 137 31.79 -6.70 20.20
CA LEU A 137 30.96 -7.77 19.65
C LEU A 137 31.75 -9.06 19.34
N THR A 138 33.06 -8.99 19.15
CA THR A 138 33.88 -10.08 18.58
C THR A 138 33.84 -11.43 19.32
N ARG A 139 33.37 -11.48 20.58
CA ARG A 139 33.25 -12.72 21.38
C ARG A 139 31.82 -13.26 21.50
N LEU A 140 30.84 -12.60 20.88
CA LEU A 140 29.44 -13.00 20.92
C LEU A 140 29.16 -14.08 19.87
N TRP A 141 29.81 -15.24 19.97
CA TRP A 141 29.77 -16.29 18.95
C TRP A 141 28.39 -16.92 18.77
N ASN A 142 27.52 -16.85 19.77
CA ASN A 142 26.15 -17.37 19.74
C ASN A 142 25.12 -16.31 19.32
N LEU A 143 25.56 -15.08 19.02
CA LEU A 143 24.65 -13.99 18.66
C LEU A 143 23.92 -14.33 17.37
N ASP A 144 22.59 -14.39 17.47
CA ASP A 144 21.65 -14.65 16.38
C ASP A 144 21.07 -13.34 15.84
N ARG A 145 20.77 -12.37 16.73
CA ARG A 145 20.16 -11.09 16.36
C ARG A 145 20.96 -9.91 16.88
N LEU A 146 21.18 -8.94 16.01
CA LEU A 146 21.85 -7.68 16.33
C LEU A 146 21.02 -6.52 15.80
N ASP A 147 20.67 -5.59 16.69
CA ASP A 147 19.98 -4.35 16.38
C ASP A 147 20.90 -3.16 16.71
N LEU A 148 21.30 -2.43 15.68
CA LEU A 148 22.08 -1.20 15.72
C LEU A 148 21.29 -0.03 15.09
N SER A 149 19.96 -0.15 15.00
CA SER A 149 19.11 0.85 14.37
C SER A 149 19.18 2.20 15.10
N ASN A 150 18.82 3.29 14.41
CA ASN A 150 18.73 4.62 15.01
C ASN A 150 20.04 5.04 15.71
N ASN A 151 21.15 4.93 14.98
CA ASN A 151 22.49 5.33 15.41
C ASN A 151 23.08 6.39 14.46
N LYS A 152 24.41 6.55 14.45
CA LYS A 152 25.16 7.46 13.56
C LYS A 152 26.21 6.71 12.76
N ILE A 153 25.94 5.46 12.40
CA ILE A 153 26.89 4.62 11.67
C ILE A 153 26.96 5.11 10.22
N HIS A 154 28.17 5.47 9.77
CA HIS A 154 28.39 6.06 8.45
C HIS A 154 28.92 5.09 7.40
N THR A 155 29.70 4.11 7.81
CA THR A 155 30.33 3.14 6.91
C THR A 155 30.37 1.75 7.52
N LEU A 156 30.38 0.75 6.65
CA LEU A 156 30.67 -0.63 7.02
C LEU A 156 31.97 -1.07 6.35
N ASP A 157 32.97 -1.40 7.16
CA ASP A 157 34.23 -1.96 6.70
C ASP A 157 34.23 -3.50 6.74
N SER A 158 35.30 -4.12 6.23
CA SER A 158 35.45 -5.59 6.18
C SER A 158 35.58 -6.25 7.56
N ASN A 159 35.82 -5.47 8.62
CA ASN A 159 35.95 -5.97 9.98
C ASN A 159 34.69 -5.75 10.83
N SER A 160 33.72 -4.96 10.35
CA SER A 160 32.60 -4.45 11.14
C SER A 160 31.85 -5.56 11.89
N PHE A 161 31.67 -6.72 11.29
CA PHE A 161 30.98 -7.88 11.89
C PHE A 161 31.90 -9.08 12.18
N LYS A 162 33.20 -8.84 12.38
CA LYS A 162 34.15 -9.89 12.72
C LYS A 162 33.77 -10.57 14.04
N GLY A 163 33.69 -11.90 14.02
CA GLY A 163 33.47 -12.74 15.21
C GLY A 163 32.01 -13.14 15.49
N ILE A 164 31.02 -12.53 14.83
CA ILE A 164 29.59 -12.83 15.03
C ILE A 164 29.01 -13.67 13.88
N GLN A 165 29.61 -14.82 13.62
CA GLN A 165 29.33 -15.66 12.43
C GLN A 165 27.95 -16.34 12.44
N ASN A 166 27.29 -16.42 13.60
CA ASN A 166 25.98 -17.07 13.75
C ASN A 166 24.80 -16.12 13.51
N LEU A 167 25.06 -14.86 13.18
CA LEU A 167 24.03 -13.85 13.02
C LEU A 167 23.08 -14.21 11.88
N THR A 168 21.78 -14.29 12.18
CA THR A 168 20.72 -14.51 11.19
C THR A 168 19.91 -13.24 10.91
N TYR A 169 19.91 -12.30 11.84
CA TYR A 169 19.20 -11.02 11.74
C TYR A 169 20.10 -9.85 12.10
N LEU A 170 20.22 -8.90 11.17
CA LEU A 170 20.91 -7.64 11.37
C LEU A 170 19.97 -6.49 11.03
N ASP A 171 19.74 -5.62 12.01
CA ASP A 171 19.09 -4.34 11.80
C ASP A 171 20.10 -3.21 11.99
N ILE A 172 20.29 -2.41 10.94
CA ILE A 172 21.11 -1.21 10.95
C ILE A 172 20.36 -0.04 10.30
N SER A 173 19.03 -0.08 10.40
CA SER A 173 18.14 0.96 9.87
C SER A 173 18.31 2.31 10.57
N ASP A 174 17.88 3.38 9.90
CA ASP A 174 17.89 4.75 10.42
C ASP A 174 19.29 5.16 10.92
N ASN A 175 20.29 4.90 10.08
CA ASN A 175 21.69 5.28 10.29
C ASN A 175 22.11 6.32 9.23
N GLN A 176 23.41 6.46 8.97
CA GLN A 176 23.95 7.43 8.02
C GLN A 176 24.85 6.74 7.00
N LEU A 177 24.55 5.47 6.68
CA LEU A 177 25.37 4.64 5.80
C LEU A 177 25.37 5.19 4.38
N THR A 178 26.56 5.55 3.89
CA THR A 178 26.79 5.89 2.47
C THR A 178 27.54 4.79 1.74
N ASP A 179 28.50 4.16 2.43
CA ASP A 179 29.45 3.22 1.85
C ASP A 179 29.50 1.90 2.62
N ILE A 180 29.48 0.80 1.87
CA ILE A 180 29.63 -0.56 2.38
C ILE A 180 30.79 -1.22 1.63
N SER A 181 31.80 -1.65 2.38
CA SER A 181 32.91 -2.43 1.83
C SER A 181 32.42 -3.72 1.20
N ILE A 182 33.02 -4.14 0.09
CA ILE A 182 32.64 -5.34 -0.66
C ILE A 182 32.68 -6.62 0.19
N ASP A 183 33.55 -6.67 1.20
CA ASP A 183 33.72 -7.81 2.11
C ASP A 183 32.98 -7.64 3.45
N ALA A 184 32.21 -6.57 3.66
CA ALA A 184 31.59 -6.26 4.95
C ALA A 184 30.70 -7.40 5.47
N PHE A 185 29.96 -8.07 4.58
CA PHE A 185 29.03 -9.15 4.94
C PHE A 185 29.63 -10.55 4.87
N LYS A 186 30.87 -10.69 4.42
CA LYS A 186 31.57 -11.99 4.32
C LYS A 186 31.60 -12.81 5.61
N PRO A 187 31.73 -12.22 6.82
CA PRO A 187 31.65 -12.97 8.07
C PRO A 187 30.25 -13.54 8.39
N LEU A 188 29.19 -12.97 7.80
CA LEU A 188 27.79 -13.22 8.17
C LEU A 188 27.15 -14.32 7.31
N ILE A 189 27.78 -15.50 7.31
CA ILE A 189 27.42 -16.63 6.44
C ILE A 189 26.01 -17.22 6.70
N LYS A 190 25.35 -16.87 7.81
CA LYS A 190 23.99 -17.32 8.18
C LYS A 190 22.94 -16.22 8.08
N LEU A 191 23.29 -15.04 7.58
CA LEU A 191 22.38 -13.90 7.54
C LEU A 191 21.19 -14.20 6.64
N THR A 192 19.98 -14.09 7.19
CA THR A 192 18.72 -14.31 6.48
C THR A 192 17.87 -13.05 6.40
N VAL A 193 18.03 -12.12 7.35
CA VAL A 193 17.30 -10.85 7.38
C VAL A 193 18.29 -9.71 7.55
N LEU A 194 18.20 -8.72 6.67
CA LEU A 194 19.02 -7.52 6.69
C LEU A 194 18.13 -6.29 6.51
N ARG A 195 18.10 -5.43 7.53
CA ARG A 195 17.39 -4.15 7.48
C ARG A 195 18.38 -3.00 7.34
N LEU A 196 18.28 -2.30 6.21
CA LEU A 196 19.11 -1.14 5.83
C LEU A 196 18.24 0.10 5.56
N ARG A 197 16.96 0.06 5.91
CA ARG A 197 16.01 1.18 5.74
C ARG A 197 16.55 2.48 6.32
N GLY A 198 16.26 3.63 5.71
CA GLY A 198 16.54 4.94 6.31
C GLY A 198 18.03 5.25 6.38
N ASN A 199 18.77 4.93 5.30
CA ASN A 199 20.19 5.24 5.15
C ASN A 199 20.39 6.12 3.91
N LEU A 200 21.64 6.30 3.47
CA LEU A 200 22.02 7.15 2.33
C LEU A 200 22.70 6.32 1.23
N LEU A 201 22.31 5.04 1.11
CA LEU A 201 22.94 4.11 0.19
C LEU A 201 22.60 4.45 -1.26
N LYS A 202 23.60 4.34 -2.12
CA LYS A 202 23.45 4.35 -3.57
C LYS A 202 23.56 2.94 -4.13
N VAL A 203 23.11 2.73 -5.37
CA VAL A 203 23.16 1.43 -6.06
C VAL A 203 24.57 0.80 -6.04
N GLY A 204 25.62 1.61 -6.15
CA GLY A 204 27.01 1.13 -6.10
C GLY A 204 27.39 0.42 -4.79
N ALA A 205 26.76 0.76 -3.66
CA ALA A 205 27.01 0.12 -2.37
C ALA A 205 26.39 -1.29 -2.27
N LEU A 206 25.39 -1.60 -3.10
CA LEU A 206 24.67 -2.88 -3.04
C LEU A 206 25.50 -4.07 -3.52
N VAL A 207 26.64 -3.84 -4.19
CA VAL A 207 27.54 -4.90 -4.68
C VAL A 207 28.04 -5.82 -3.56
N SER A 208 28.18 -5.31 -2.34
CA SER A 208 28.62 -6.07 -1.16
C SER A 208 27.61 -7.13 -0.72
N LEU A 209 26.32 -6.94 -1.03
CA LEU A 209 25.25 -7.85 -0.63
C LEU A 209 25.41 -9.23 -1.26
N LYS A 210 26.19 -9.35 -2.35
CA LYS A 210 26.50 -10.62 -2.99
C LYS A 210 27.05 -11.67 -2.00
N GLU A 211 27.74 -11.25 -0.94
CA GLU A 211 28.34 -12.16 0.06
C GLU A 211 27.29 -12.73 1.03
N ALA A 212 26.13 -12.09 1.17
CA ALA A 212 25.02 -12.53 2.02
C ALA A 212 24.14 -13.56 1.29
N HIS A 213 24.73 -14.68 0.89
CA HIS A 213 24.10 -15.65 -0.03
C HIS A 213 22.80 -16.29 0.48
N LEU A 214 22.56 -16.32 1.80
CA LEU A 214 21.36 -16.93 2.41
C LEU A 214 20.25 -15.92 2.73
N LEU A 215 20.39 -14.68 2.25
CA LEU A 215 19.43 -13.62 2.54
C LEU A 215 18.04 -13.96 1.97
N ARG A 216 17.01 -13.77 2.81
CA ARG A 216 15.59 -14.04 2.51
C ARG A 216 14.74 -12.78 2.56
N ASP A 217 15.08 -11.86 3.47
CA ASP A 217 14.37 -10.60 3.69
C ASP A 217 15.38 -9.46 3.67
N LEU A 218 15.22 -8.55 2.71
CA LEU A 218 16.07 -7.40 2.50
C LEU A 218 15.23 -6.13 2.45
N ASP A 219 15.51 -5.21 3.37
CA ASP A 219 14.89 -3.90 3.41
C ASP A 219 15.90 -2.81 3.06
N LEU A 220 15.71 -2.20 1.88
CA LEU A 220 16.48 -1.09 1.34
C LEU A 220 15.61 0.18 1.18
N SER A 221 14.45 0.22 1.84
CA SER A 221 13.54 1.36 1.74
C SER A 221 14.15 2.65 2.29
N SER A 222 13.64 3.80 1.87
CA SER A 222 14.09 5.11 2.36
C SER A 222 15.61 5.29 2.26
N ASN A 223 16.18 5.05 1.08
CA ASN A 223 17.60 5.24 0.77
C ASN A 223 17.76 6.25 -0.39
N ALA A 224 18.98 6.41 -0.90
CA ALA A 224 19.29 7.24 -2.06
C ALA A 224 19.54 6.38 -3.31
N LEU A 225 18.74 5.32 -3.50
CA LEU A 225 18.84 4.48 -4.69
C LEU A 225 18.17 5.21 -5.87
N GLU A 226 18.96 5.49 -6.90
CA GLU A 226 18.55 6.31 -8.05
C GLU A 226 18.79 5.59 -9.38
N GLY A 227 18.18 6.12 -10.44
CA GLY A 227 18.34 5.62 -11.80
C GLY A 227 17.38 4.47 -12.15
N PRO A 228 17.64 3.73 -13.24
CA PRO A 228 16.77 2.65 -13.65
C PRO A 228 17.00 1.38 -12.80
N LEU A 229 15.91 0.72 -12.41
CA LEU A 229 15.94 -0.62 -11.83
C LEU A 229 16.27 -1.62 -12.94
N GLY A 230 17.50 -2.16 -12.92
CA GLY A 230 18.02 -3.05 -13.94
C GLY A 230 18.36 -4.46 -13.43
N PRO A 231 18.85 -5.34 -14.32
CA PRO A 231 19.13 -6.74 -14.00
C PRO A 231 20.14 -6.92 -12.85
N SER A 232 21.08 -5.99 -12.70
CA SER A 232 22.17 -6.05 -11.73
C SER A 232 22.11 -4.95 -10.65
N THR A 233 21.00 -4.23 -10.53
CA THR A 233 20.84 -3.18 -9.50
C THR A 233 20.96 -3.78 -8.10
N VAL A 234 20.30 -4.92 -7.87
CA VAL A 234 20.51 -5.78 -6.70
C VAL A 234 21.30 -7.02 -7.18
N PRO A 235 22.36 -7.44 -6.48
CA PRO A 235 23.11 -8.64 -6.87
C PRO A 235 22.22 -9.89 -6.82
N SER A 236 22.68 -10.95 -7.48
CA SER A 236 21.96 -12.24 -7.47
C SER A 236 21.91 -12.83 -6.07
N LEU A 237 20.69 -12.96 -5.53
CA LEU A 237 20.39 -13.50 -4.21
C LEU A 237 19.28 -14.54 -4.34
N SER A 238 19.67 -15.78 -4.66
CA SER A 238 18.72 -16.84 -5.06
C SER A 238 17.76 -17.30 -3.95
N PHE A 239 18.02 -16.96 -2.68
CA PHE A 239 17.14 -17.28 -1.56
C PHE A 239 16.24 -16.12 -1.15
N LEU A 240 16.37 -14.95 -1.79
CA LEU A 240 15.62 -13.77 -1.43
C LEU A 240 14.14 -13.95 -1.79
N THR A 241 13.28 -13.77 -0.80
CA THR A 241 11.82 -13.90 -0.93
C THR A 241 11.10 -12.57 -0.76
N ASN A 242 11.65 -11.66 0.05
CA ASN A 242 11.08 -10.34 0.30
C ASN A 242 12.12 -9.25 0.02
N LEU A 243 11.73 -8.28 -0.80
CA LEU A 243 12.56 -7.12 -1.15
C LEU A 243 11.75 -5.84 -1.04
N GLN A 244 12.19 -4.95 -0.14
CA GLN A 244 11.62 -3.62 0.04
C GLN A 244 12.57 -2.59 -0.58
N LEU A 245 12.09 -1.87 -1.60
CA LEU A 245 12.81 -0.82 -2.33
C LEU A 245 12.04 0.50 -2.34
N SER A 246 11.04 0.63 -1.48
CA SER A 246 10.19 1.80 -1.43
C SER A 246 10.89 3.06 -0.94
N ASP A 247 10.28 4.22 -1.17
CA ASP A 247 10.83 5.53 -0.77
C ASP A 247 12.27 5.74 -1.27
N ASN A 248 12.50 5.43 -2.55
CA ASN A 248 13.75 5.69 -3.25
C ASN A 248 13.47 6.61 -4.45
N THR A 249 14.39 6.66 -5.41
CA THR A 249 14.29 7.54 -6.59
C THR A 249 14.51 6.75 -7.89
N PHE A 250 13.98 5.52 -7.95
CA PHE A 250 14.01 4.76 -9.20
C PHE A 250 13.11 5.42 -10.24
N ALA A 251 13.67 5.66 -11.43
CA ALA A 251 12.99 6.39 -12.50
C ALA A 251 12.26 5.47 -13.51
N SER A 252 12.75 4.25 -13.69
CA SER A 252 12.17 3.29 -14.65
C SER A 252 12.58 1.85 -14.33
N ILE A 253 11.88 0.88 -14.89
CA ILE A 253 12.18 -0.54 -14.77
C ILE A 253 12.62 -1.09 -16.11
N ARG A 254 13.86 -1.57 -16.18
CA ARG A 254 14.43 -2.14 -17.39
C ARG A 254 14.05 -3.60 -17.58
N ARG A 255 14.15 -4.06 -18.83
CA ARG A 255 13.97 -5.45 -19.21
C ARG A 255 14.83 -6.39 -18.37
N GLY A 256 14.19 -7.37 -17.74
CA GLY A 256 14.86 -8.35 -16.88
C GLY A 256 15.45 -7.76 -15.61
N ALA A 257 14.86 -6.69 -15.08
CA ALA A 257 15.15 -6.17 -13.75
C ALA A 257 15.18 -7.31 -12.72
N LEU A 258 16.12 -7.21 -11.77
CA LEU A 258 16.25 -8.17 -10.67
C LEU A 258 16.45 -9.64 -11.12
N SER A 259 17.19 -9.87 -12.21
CA SER A 259 17.28 -11.18 -12.88
C SER A 259 17.77 -12.35 -12.00
N GLY A 260 18.54 -12.06 -10.94
CA GLY A 260 19.07 -13.06 -10.01
C GLY A 260 18.15 -13.40 -8.83
N LEU A 261 16.96 -12.80 -8.73
CA LEU A 261 16.03 -12.94 -7.59
C LEU A 261 14.87 -13.90 -7.91
N THR A 262 15.17 -15.08 -8.43
CA THR A 262 14.16 -16.01 -8.98
C THR A 262 13.16 -16.57 -7.96
N ASN A 263 13.47 -16.50 -6.66
CA ASN A 263 12.59 -16.95 -5.58
C ASN A 263 11.83 -15.80 -4.89
N LEU A 264 11.89 -14.59 -5.45
CA LEU A 264 11.22 -13.43 -4.89
C LEU A 264 9.71 -13.62 -4.96
N THR A 265 9.04 -13.44 -3.83
CA THR A 265 7.57 -13.53 -3.70
C THR A 265 6.94 -12.16 -3.44
N HIS A 266 7.66 -11.27 -2.73
CA HIS A 266 7.19 -9.93 -2.41
C HIS A 266 8.20 -8.89 -2.90
N LEU A 267 7.71 -7.95 -3.72
CA LEU A 267 8.48 -6.81 -4.22
C LEU A 267 7.69 -5.53 -3.95
N ASN A 268 8.27 -4.64 -3.16
CA ASN A 268 7.72 -3.34 -2.87
C ASN A 268 8.57 -2.23 -3.52
N LEU A 269 7.96 -1.47 -4.42
CA LEU A 269 8.52 -0.32 -5.13
C LEU A 269 7.68 0.95 -4.91
N HIS A 270 6.84 0.99 -3.85
CA HIS A 270 6.00 2.15 -3.58
C HIS A 270 6.81 3.43 -3.42
N ASN A 271 6.22 4.57 -3.74
CA ASN A 271 6.81 5.90 -3.55
C ASN A 271 8.22 6.00 -4.17
N ASN A 272 8.27 5.77 -5.48
CA ASN A 272 9.44 6.02 -6.33
C ASN A 272 9.02 7.02 -7.45
N GLN A 273 9.82 7.15 -8.50
CA GLN A 273 9.57 8.05 -9.63
C GLN A 273 9.43 7.25 -10.93
N ILE A 274 8.87 6.05 -10.85
CA ILE A 274 8.83 5.12 -11.98
C ILE A 274 7.80 5.59 -12.99
N ASP A 275 8.22 5.99 -14.19
CA ASP A 275 7.34 6.41 -15.28
C ASP A 275 7.16 5.34 -16.36
N VAL A 276 8.21 4.53 -16.58
CA VAL A 276 8.31 3.55 -17.67
C VAL A 276 8.65 2.16 -17.14
N LEU A 277 7.85 1.18 -17.58
CA LEU A 277 8.10 -0.25 -17.41
C LEU A 277 8.40 -0.87 -18.79
N GLU A 278 9.65 -1.22 -19.05
CA GLU A 278 10.03 -1.88 -20.30
C GLU A 278 9.35 -3.26 -20.46
N ASP A 279 9.19 -3.71 -21.70
CA ASP A 279 8.71 -5.05 -22.00
C ASP A 279 9.59 -6.10 -21.32
N TYR A 280 8.96 -7.11 -20.73
CA TYR A 280 9.64 -8.17 -19.99
C TYR A 280 10.45 -7.64 -18.78
N ALA A 281 10.05 -6.50 -18.19
CA ALA A 281 10.64 -5.90 -17.00
C ALA A 281 10.93 -6.95 -15.91
N PHE A 282 9.93 -7.74 -15.53
CA PHE A 282 10.03 -8.72 -14.44
C PHE A 282 10.13 -10.17 -14.90
N ARG A 283 10.65 -10.44 -16.10
CA ARG A 283 10.63 -11.79 -16.73
C ARG A 283 11.25 -12.93 -15.93
N HIS A 284 12.06 -12.63 -14.92
CA HIS A 284 12.74 -13.62 -14.07
C HIS A 284 12.05 -13.84 -12.73
N LEU A 285 11.06 -13.02 -12.37
CA LEU A 285 10.37 -13.05 -11.08
C LEU A 285 9.10 -13.92 -11.16
N THR A 286 9.22 -15.15 -11.65
CA THR A 286 8.07 -16.02 -11.91
C THR A 286 7.33 -16.48 -10.65
N ASN A 287 7.99 -16.39 -9.48
CA ASN A 287 7.42 -16.75 -8.19
C ASN A 287 6.80 -15.56 -7.43
N LEU A 288 6.76 -14.37 -8.06
CA LEU A 288 6.24 -13.17 -7.44
C LEU A 288 4.73 -13.30 -7.22
N THR A 289 4.29 -13.08 -5.98
CA THR A 289 2.88 -13.09 -5.59
C THR A 289 2.38 -11.69 -5.23
N HIS A 290 3.25 -10.81 -4.74
CA HIS A 290 2.89 -9.45 -4.35
C HIS A 290 3.83 -8.44 -5.04
N LEU A 291 3.22 -7.51 -5.79
CA LEU A 291 3.92 -6.41 -6.44
C LEU A 291 3.23 -5.09 -6.10
N ASP A 292 3.96 -4.22 -5.40
CA ASP A 292 3.51 -2.86 -5.09
C ASP A 292 4.29 -1.85 -5.94
N LEU A 293 3.56 -1.17 -6.83
CA LEU A 293 4.02 -0.07 -7.69
C LEU A 293 3.24 1.22 -7.41
N SER A 294 2.56 1.31 -6.25
CA SER A 294 1.77 2.48 -5.87
C SER A 294 2.63 3.74 -5.71
N HIS A 295 2.02 4.92 -5.78
CA HIS A 295 2.71 6.20 -5.62
C HIS A 295 3.96 6.32 -6.54
N ASN A 296 3.75 6.13 -7.83
CA ASN A 296 4.77 6.29 -8.86
C ASN A 296 4.26 7.24 -9.95
N GLU A 297 4.96 7.32 -11.08
CA GLU A 297 4.63 8.20 -12.20
C GLU A 297 4.15 7.43 -13.44
N ILE A 298 3.60 6.23 -13.24
CA ILE A 298 3.28 5.29 -14.32
C ILE A 298 2.06 5.78 -15.10
N VAL A 299 2.22 6.00 -16.41
CA VAL A 299 1.13 6.47 -17.30
C VAL A 299 0.45 5.33 -18.05
N ALA A 300 1.17 4.24 -18.31
CA ALA A 300 0.66 3.05 -18.98
C ALA A 300 1.48 1.81 -18.62
N VAL A 301 0.84 0.64 -18.67
CA VAL A 301 1.50 -0.65 -18.53
C VAL A 301 1.34 -1.42 -19.84
N SER A 302 2.46 -1.89 -20.43
CA SER A 302 2.45 -2.74 -21.62
C SER A 302 2.06 -4.17 -21.24
N GLY A 303 1.37 -4.86 -22.16
CA GLY A 303 1.05 -6.29 -22.04
C GLY A 303 2.26 -7.18 -21.76
N ALA A 304 3.41 -6.82 -22.33
CA ALA A 304 4.63 -7.60 -22.17
C ALA A 304 5.39 -7.29 -20.86
N SER A 305 5.13 -6.16 -20.19
CA SER A 305 5.86 -5.77 -18.97
C SER A 305 5.61 -6.73 -17.81
N LEU A 306 4.37 -7.23 -17.67
CA LEU A 306 3.93 -8.13 -16.59
C LEU A 306 3.72 -9.59 -17.04
N ALA A 307 3.99 -9.90 -18.31
CA ALA A 307 3.61 -11.17 -18.96
C ALA A 307 4.08 -12.46 -18.28
N GLN A 308 5.11 -12.40 -17.42
CA GLN A 308 5.69 -13.57 -16.75
C GLN A 308 5.28 -13.72 -15.29
N LEU A 309 4.49 -12.78 -14.75
CA LEU A 309 4.04 -12.79 -13.36
C LEU A 309 2.79 -13.66 -13.17
N ILE A 310 2.87 -14.93 -13.60
CA ILE A 310 1.72 -15.85 -13.65
C ILE A 310 1.18 -16.24 -12.27
N ASN A 311 2.00 -16.09 -11.22
CA ASN A 311 1.65 -16.38 -9.83
C ASN A 311 1.27 -15.12 -9.03
N LEU A 312 1.13 -13.97 -9.69
CA LEU A 312 0.81 -12.72 -9.00
C LEU A 312 -0.61 -12.78 -8.44
N GLU A 313 -0.72 -12.56 -7.14
CA GLU A 313 -1.97 -12.55 -6.37
C GLU A 313 -2.40 -11.11 -6.08
N GLN A 314 -1.44 -10.23 -5.75
CA GLN A 314 -1.68 -8.82 -5.46
C GLN A 314 -0.85 -7.92 -6.38
N LEU A 315 -1.54 -7.00 -7.05
CA LEU A 315 -0.94 -5.91 -7.82
C LEU A 315 -1.49 -4.57 -7.35
N ASP A 316 -0.61 -3.71 -6.85
CA ASP A 316 -0.95 -2.34 -6.50
C ASP A 316 -0.35 -1.36 -7.52
N LEU A 317 -1.24 -0.63 -8.20
CA LEU A 317 -0.94 0.44 -9.14
C LEU A 317 -1.67 1.74 -8.76
N SER A 318 -2.14 1.85 -7.52
CA SER A 318 -2.82 3.05 -7.01
C SER A 318 -1.89 4.27 -7.00
N HIS A 319 -2.47 5.47 -6.97
CA HIS A 319 -1.69 6.73 -6.93
C HIS A 319 -0.63 6.81 -8.05
N ASN A 320 -1.06 6.57 -9.29
CA ASN A 320 -0.26 6.71 -10.50
C ASN A 320 -1.02 7.62 -11.51
N PHE A 321 -0.60 7.63 -12.78
CA PHE A 321 -1.21 8.44 -13.84
C PHE A 321 -1.79 7.57 -14.97
N LEU A 322 -2.25 6.36 -14.65
CA LEU A 322 -2.82 5.43 -15.63
C LEU A 322 -4.06 6.04 -16.27
N ARG A 323 -4.15 6.05 -17.60
CA ARG A 323 -5.28 6.68 -18.33
C ARG A 323 -6.35 5.71 -18.81
N SER A 324 -5.99 4.45 -18.97
CA SER A 324 -6.89 3.39 -19.39
C SER A 324 -6.40 2.04 -18.87
N LEU A 325 -7.31 1.08 -18.81
CA LEU A 325 -7.00 -0.31 -18.50
C LEU A 325 -7.36 -1.20 -19.69
N SER A 326 -6.36 -1.84 -20.28
CA SER A 326 -6.54 -2.82 -21.36
C SER A 326 -6.40 -4.25 -20.86
N ALA A 327 -6.85 -5.22 -21.67
CA ALA A 327 -6.78 -6.65 -21.31
C ALA A 327 -5.36 -7.20 -21.29
N GLU A 328 -4.48 -6.69 -22.15
CA GLU A 328 -3.17 -7.31 -22.42
C GLU A 328 -2.25 -7.37 -21.18
N PRO A 329 -2.10 -6.32 -20.34
CA PRO A 329 -1.29 -6.39 -19.11
C PRO A 329 -1.78 -7.39 -18.08
N LEU A 330 -3.09 -7.63 -18.04
CA LEU A 330 -3.71 -8.51 -17.05
C LEU A 330 -3.84 -9.95 -17.54
N LYS A 331 -3.81 -10.18 -18.85
CA LYS A 331 -4.04 -11.49 -19.50
C LYS A 331 -3.23 -12.66 -18.91
N SER A 332 -2.01 -12.40 -18.47
CA SER A 332 -1.12 -13.40 -17.85
C SER A 332 -1.34 -13.60 -16.35
N LEU A 333 -1.98 -12.65 -15.66
CA LEU A 333 -2.09 -12.57 -14.20
C LEU A 333 -3.25 -13.42 -13.67
N ARG A 334 -3.26 -14.72 -14.01
CA ARG A 334 -4.41 -15.62 -13.77
C ARG A 334 -4.69 -15.90 -12.29
N SER A 335 -3.72 -15.68 -11.42
CA SER A 335 -3.84 -15.90 -9.98
C SER A 335 -4.24 -14.63 -9.21
N LEU A 336 -4.51 -13.52 -9.91
CA LEU A 336 -4.75 -12.22 -9.30
C LEU A 336 -6.05 -12.24 -8.49
N THR A 337 -5.95 -11.91 -7.20
CA THR A 337 -7.05 -11.82 -6.24
C THR A 337 -7.29 -10.38 -5.77
N GLU A 338 -6.25 -9.54 -5.82
CA GLU A 338 -6.30 -8.15 -5.40
C GLU A 338 -5.66 -7.23 -6.45
N LEU A 339 -6.44 -6.25 -6.93
CA LEU A 339 -6.00 -5.26 -7.90
C LEU A 339 -6.36 -3.85 -7.40
N TYR A 340 -5.35 -3.01 -7.20
CA TYR A 340 -5.55 -1.65 -6.73
C TYR A 340 -5.25 -0.62 -7.83
N LEU A 341 -6.24 0.19 -8.19
CA LEU A 341 -6.16 1.20 -9.25
C LEU A 341 -6.73 2.57 -8.84
N HIS A 342 -7.07 2.76 -7.56
CA HIS A 342 -7.59 4.05 -7.10
C HIS A 342 -6.59 5.19 -7.29
N ASP A 343 -7.08 6.43 -7.33
CA ASP A 343 -6.26 7.64 -7.51
C ASP A 343 -5.37 7.55 -8.76
N ASN A 344 -5.99 7.34 -9.92
CA ASN A 344 -5.36 7.38 -11.24
C ASN A 344 -6.16 8.29 -12.18
N ASP A 345 -5.76 8.37 -13.45
CA ASP A 345 -6.44 9.13 -14.50
C ASP A 345 -7.29 8.23 -15.42
N ILE A 346 -7.75 7.07 -14.93
CA ILE A 346 -8.42 6.06 -15.77
C ILE A 346 -9.77 6.62 -16.22
N SER A 347 -9.89 6.81 -17.53
CA SER A 347 -11.13 7.24 -18.17
C SER A 347 -11.88 6.10 -18.84
N MET A 348 -11.19 5.00 -19.15
CA MET A 348 -11.80 3.86 -19.85
C MET A 348 -11.14 2.54 -19.45
N ILE A 349 -11.97 1.51 -19.33
CA ILE A 349 -11.58 0.11 -19.17
C ILE A 349 -12.10 -0.67 -20.39
N ASP A 350 -11.20 -1.25 -21.18
CA ASP A 350 -11.56 -1.95 -22.41
C ASP A 350 -12.52 -3.12 -22.15
N ASP A 351 -13.40 -3.39 -23.11
CA ASP A 351 -14.28 -4.56 -23.02
C ASP A 351 -13.46 -5.84 -22.90
N GLY A 352 -13.85 -6.69 -21.96
CA GLY A 352 -13.12 -7.92 -21.65
C GLY A 352 -11.82 -7.77 -20.86
N ALA A 353 -11.37 -6.55 -20.50
CA ALA A 353 -10.11 -6.36 -19.76
C ALA A 353 -10.03 -7.18 -18.46
N LEU A 354 -11.17 -7.31 -17.77
CA LEU A 354 -11.30 -8.04 -16.52
C LEU A 354 -12.05 -9.38 -16.66
N ALA A 355 -12.39 -9.80 -17.89
CA ALA A 355 -13.21 -10.99 -18.12
C ALA A 355 -12.61 -12.29 -17.55
N LEU A 356 -11.27 -12.39 -17.50
CA LEU A 356 -10.54 -13.53 -16.93
C LEU A 356 -10.40 -13.46 -15.40
N HIS A 357 -10.69 -12.32 -14.78
CA HIS A 357 -10.42 -12.02 -13.36
C HIS A 357 -11.70 -12.02 -12.53
N LYS A 358 -12.58 -13.02 -12.73
CA LYS A 358 -13.85 -13.16 -11.98
C LYS A 358 -13.64 -13.54 -10.51
N ASP A 359 -12.42 -13.92 -10.15
CA ASP A 359 -12.04 -14.36 -8.81
C ASP A 359 -11.50 -13.24 -7.90
N LEU A 360 -11.42 -12.00 -8.39
CA LEU A 360 -10.97 -10.85 -7.58
C LEU A 360 -11.82 -10.71 -6.31
N GLY A 361 -11.14 -10.71 -5.17
CA GLY A 361 -11.72 -10.42 -3.86
C GLY A 361 -11.63 -8.94 -3.50
N ARG A 362 -10.64 -8.24 -4.03
CA ARG A 362 -10.44 -6.79 -3.85
C ARG A 362 -10.17 -6.12 -5.20
N PHE A 363 -10.92 -5.07 -5.49
CA PHE A 363 -10.73 -4.23 -6.67
C PHE A 363 -11.05 -2.78 -6.28
N THR A 364 -10.09 -1.87 -6.43
CA THR A 364 -10.31 -0.44 -6.16
C THR A 364 -10.15 0.35 -7.44
N ILE A 365 -11.04 1.32 -7.65
CA ILE A 365 -11.09 2.16 -8.86
C ILE A 365 -11.65 3.55 -8.55
N GLU A 366 -11.92 3.84 -7.28
CA GLU A 366 -12.32 5.15 -6.80
C GLU A 366 -11.29 6.21 -7.22
N ASP A 367 -11.76 7.45 -7.30
CA ASP A 367 -10.93 8.60 -7.67
C ASP A 367 -10.28 8.45 -9.06
N ASN A 368 -11.05 7.93 -10.03
CA ASN A 368 -10.72 7.90 -11.46
C ASN A 368 -11.81 8.60 -12.30
N PRO A 369 -11.44 9.36 -13.35
CA PRO A 369 -12.38 10.11 -14.19
C PRO A 369 -13.07 9.23 -15.26
N LEU A 370 -13.84 8.21 -14.85
CA LEU A 370 -14.45 7.23 -15.74
C LEU A 370 -15.44 7.86 -16.74
N ASN A 371 -15.24 7.61 -18.03
CA ASN A 371 -16.12 8.01 -19.12
C ASN A 371 -17.13 6.90 -19.43
N CYS A 372 -18.34 7.05 -18.92
CA CYS A 372 -19.44 6.10 -19.02
C CYS A 372 -20.19 6.21 -20.34
N ASP A 373 -19.54 5.79 -21.41
CA ASP A 373 -20.15 5.58 -22.71
C ASP A 373 -20.33 4.09 -23.02
N CYS A 374 -20.72 3.81 -24.27
CA CYS A 374 -20.99 2.45 -24.74
C CYS A 374 -19.80 1.49 -24.57
N LEU A 375 -18.56 2.00 -24.56
CA LEU A 375 -17.36 1.17 -24.38
C LEU A 375 -17.29 0.60 -22.96
N MET A 376 -17.85 1.29 -21.97
CA MET A 376 -17.89 0.83 -20.57
C MET A 376 -18.95 -0.23 -20.30
N ALA A 377 -19.79 -0.59 -21.28
CA ALA A 377 -20.84 -1.60 -21.10
C ALA A 377 -20.27 -2.97 -20.67
N GLY A 378 -19.09 -3.33 -21.17
CA GLY A 378 -18.35 -4.52 -20.78
C GLY A 378 -17.97 -4.52 -19.30
N PHE A 379 -17.35 -3.43 -18.86
CA PHE A 379 -16.95 -3.24 -17.47
C PHE A 379 -18.15 -3.18 -16.51
N ALA A 380 -19.24 -2.50 -16.90
CA ALA A 380 -20.49 -2.45 -16.14
C ALA A 380 -21.09 -3.85 -15.94
N ARG A 381 -21.11 -4.68 -16.98
CA ARG A 381 -21.54 -6.07 -16.91
C ARG A 381 -20.66 -6.87 -15.96
N TRP A 382 -19.35 -6.76 -16.10
CA TRP A 382 -18.39 -7.46 -15.23
C TRP A 382 -18.59 -7.13 -13.74
N LEU A 383 -18.78 -5.86 -13.39
CA LEU A 383 -19.05 -5.43 -11.99
C LEU A 383 -20.32 -6.06 -11.40
N ARG A 384 -21.35 -6.32 -12.21
CA ARG A 384 -22.57 -6.99 -11.77
C ARG A 384 -22.32 -8.47 -11.50
N GLU A 385 -21.66 -9.15 -12.44
CA GLU A 385 -21.46 -10.61 -12.44
C GLU A 385 -20.42 -11.10 -11.42
N VAL A 386 -19.44 -10.26 -11.06
CA VAL A 386 -18.36 -10.68 -10.14
C VAL A 386 -18.91 -10.89 -8.72
N ASN A 387 -18.81 -12.12 -8.22
CA ASN A 387 -19.48 -12.51 -6.97
C ASN A 387 -18.62 -12.28 -5.71
N LYS A 388 -17.30 -12.27 -5.84
CA LYS A 388 -16.37 -12.17 -4.70
C LYS A 388 -16.11 -10.74 -4.24
N LEU A 389 -16.34 -9.74 -5.11
CA LEU A 389 -16.13 -8.33 -4.74
C LEU A 389 -17.15 -7.84 -3.73
N SER A 390 -16.67 -7.02 -2.80
CA SER A 390 -17.52 -6.33 -1.83
C SER A 390 -18.47 -5.34 -2.52
N LEU A 391 -19.63 -5.08 -1.90
CA LEU A 391 -20.55 -4.04 -2.38
C LEU A 391 -19.88 -2.65 -2.41
N SER A 392 -18.95 -2.38 -1.48
CA SER A 392 -18.19 -1.14 -1.44
C SER A 392 -17.37 -0.95 -2.71
N ASP A 393 -16.65 -1.98 -3.13
CA ASP A 393 -15.80 -1.97 -4.32
C ASP A 393 -16.63 -1.82 -5.60
N LYS A 394 -17.78 -2.50 -5.67
CA LYS A 394 -18.72 -2.34 -6.79
C LYS A 394 -19.31 -0.93 -6.89
N SER A 395 -19.51 -0.27 -5.75
CA SER A 395 -20.05 1.10 -5.67
C SER A 395 -18.98 2.19 -5.83
N ALA A 396 -17.69 1.83 -5.82
CA ALA A 396 -16.59 2.76 -6.01
C ALA A 396 -16.43 3.23 -7.47
N ALA A 397 -16.90 2.42 -8.44
CA ALA A 397 -16.88 2.76 -9.86
C ALA A 397 -17.98 3.76 -10.23
N VAL A 398 -17.62 5.03 -10.30
CA VAL A 398 -18.55 6.15 -10.56
C VAL A 398 -18.19 6.92 -11.81
N CYS A 399 -19.20 7.23 -12.61
CA CYS A 399 -19.08 8.02 -13.83
C CYS A 399 -18.66 9.45 -13.55
N ALA A 400 -17.64 9.93 -14.26
CA ALA A 400 -17.27 11.34 -14.32
C ALA A 400 -17.83 12.02 -15.58
N THR A 401 -17.88 11.31 -16.70
CA THR A 401 -18.50 11.77 -17.95
C THR A 401 -19.39 10.66 -18.53
N PRO A 402 -20.32 10.96 -19.44
CA PRO A 402 -20.78 12.29 -19.85
C PRO A 402 -21.58 13.03 -18.74
N PRO A 403 -21.82 14.35 -18.83
CA PRO A 403 -22.46 15.15 -17.78
C PRO A 403 -23.84 14.64 -17.33
N HIS A 404 -24.59 13.93 -18.18
CA HIS A 404 -25.90 13.39 -17.84
C HIS A 404 -25.85 12.09 -17.04
N LEU A 405 -24.68 11.42 -17.01
CA LEU A 405 -24.40 10.23 -16.19
C LEU A 405 -23.41 10.54 -15.06
N GLU A 406 -22.96 11.79 -14.93
CA GLU A 406 -22.02 12.20 -13.90
C GLU A 406 -22.53 11.83 -12.50
N GLY A 407 -21.70 11.15 -11.70
CA GLY A 407 -22.04 10.65 -10.37
C GLY A 407 -22.83 9.34 -10.35
N ALA A 408 -23.18 8.77 -11.51
CA ALA A 408 -23.87 7.48 -11.58
C ALA A 408 -22.93 6.30 -11.33
N LEU A 409 -23.44 5.28 -10.63
CA LEU A 409 -22.70 4.03 -10.41
C LEU A 409 -22.72 3.18 -11.68
N ILE A 410 -21.54 2.86 -12.23
CA ILE A 410 -21.43 2.08 -13.48
C ILE A 410 -22.10 0.72 -13.35
N SER A 411 -21.97 0.07 -12.19
CA SER A 411 -22.56 -1.24 -11.92
C SER A 411 -24.09 -1.26 -12.08
N ARG A 412 -24.76 -0.11 -12.01
CA ARG A 412 -26.22 0.03 -12.13
C ARG A 412 -26.70 0.52 -13.50
N LEU A 413 -25.79 0.80 -14.43
CA LEU A 413 -26.15 1.26 -15.76
C LEU A 413 -26.30 0.07 -16.72
N SER A 414 -27.42 0.04 -17.44
CA SER A 414 -27.66 -0.88 -18.54
C SER A 414 -26.85 -0.46 -19.78
N LYS A 415 -26.66 -1.40 -20.73
CA LYS A 415 -25.95 -1.10 -21.99
C LYS A 415 -26.63 0.04 -22.74
N ASN A 416 -27.95 0.06 -22.80
CA ASN A 416 -28.70 1.09 -23.51
C ASN A 416 -28.44 2.48 -22.90
N LYS A 417 -28.45 2.60 -21.57
CA LYS A 417 -28.15 3.85 -20.87
C LYS A 417 -26.73 4.37 -21.10
N LEU A 418 -25.76 3.46 -21.26
CA LEU A 418 -24.38 3.82 -21.60
C LEU A 418 -24.21 4.19 -23.09
N CYS A 419 -25.05 3.62 -23.96
CA CYS A 419 -24.97 3.80 -25.42
C CYS A 419 -26.01 4.81 -25.96
N ASP A 420 -26.68 5.60 -25.11
CA ASP A 420 -27.88 6.40 -25.46
C ASP A 420 -27.61 7.62 -26.38
N ASP A 421 -26.44 7.75 -26.99
CA ASP A 421 -26.16 8.74 -28.04
C ASP A 421 -25.90 8.03 -29.38
N PHE A 422 -26.94 7.85 -30.20
CA PHE A 422 -26.93 7.97 -31.68
C PHE A 422 -28.33 7.82 -32.34
N ASP A 423 -29.39 7.47 -31.61
CA ASP A 423 -30.73 7.34 -32.20
C ASP A 423 -31.55 8.64 -32.12
N HIS A 424 -31.04 9.76 -32.66
CA HIS A 424 -31.89 10.91 -33.03
C HIS A 424 -31.21 11.84 -34.06
N ILE A 425 -30.88 11.31 -35.24
CA ILE A 425 -31.03 12.08 -36.48
C ILE A 425 -31.77 11.19 -37.49
N ASP A 426 -33.10 11.15 -37.39
CA ASP A 426 -33.94 10.82 -38.54
C ASP A 426 -33.77 11.92 -39.59
N VAL A 427 -32.70 11.84 -40.39
CA VAL A 427 -32.73 12.47 -41.71
C VAL A 427 -33.76 11.66 -42.50
N LYS A 428 -34.98 12.21 -42.64
CA LYS A 428 -35.87 11.82 -43.73
C LYS A 428 -35.12 12.08 -45.04
N VAL A 429 -34.37 11.09 -45.50
CA VAL A 429 -33.88 11.04 -46.88
C VAL A 429 -35.08 10.67 -47.72
N GLU A 430 -35.79 11.70 -48.20
CA GLU A 430 -36.63 11.54 -49.38
C GLU A 430 -35.76 10.93 -50.48
N ARG A 431 -36.12 9.71 -50.89
CA ARG A 431 -35.54 9.05 -52.04
C ARG A 431 -35.68 9.97 -53.25
N LYS A 432 -34.58 10.57 -53.67
CA LYS A 432 -34.34 10.89 -55.07
C LYS A 432 -33.05 10.21 -55.47
N ASN A 433 -33.20 9.34 -56.47
CA ASN A 433 -32.15 8.76 -57.27
C ASN A 433 -31.06 9.80 -57.51
N ASP A 434 -29.80 9.45 -57.23
CA ASP A 434 -28.75 9.60 -58.21
C ASP A 434 -27.55 8.71 -57.83
N ASN A 435 -27.03 8.09 -58.88
CA ASN A 435 -26.03 7.04 -58.91
C ASN A 435 -24.63 7.64 -58.81
N TYR A 436 -23.87 7.39 -57.73
CA TYR A 436 -22.43 7.68 -57.72
C TYR A 436 -21.62 6.66 -56.92
N ASP A 437 -20.73 6.01 -57.66
CA ASP A 437 -19.71 5.03 -57.29
C ASP A 437 -18.48 5.74 -56.69
N PHE A 438 -17.97 5.25 -55.55
CA PHE A 438 -16.73 5.72 -54.91
C PHE A 438 -15.82 4.55 -54.55
N ASN A 439 -15.31 3.84 -55.55
CA ASN A 439 -14.02 3.16 -55.47
C ASN A 439 -12.95 3.95 -56.23
N LYS A 440 -12.19 4.79 -55.51
CA LYS A 440 -10.91 5.34 -55.99
C LYS A 440 -10.08 5.87 -54.82
N VAL A 441 -9.16 5.06 -54.32
CA VAL A 441 -7.98 5.54 -53.60
C VAL A 441 -6.77 5.28 -54.50
N PHE A 442 -6.01 6.35 -54.71
CA PHE A 442 -4.88 6.47 -55.63
C PHE A 442 -3.70 5.57 -55.27
N GLU A 443 -3.15 4.95 -56.31
CA GLU A 443 -1.78 4.44 -56.37
C GLU A 443 -0.77 5.58 -56.25
N ASN A 444 0.40 5.28 -55.66
CA ASN A 444 1.68 5.75 -56.18
C ASN A 444 2.74 4.66 -55.95
N ALA A 445 3.39 4.30 -57.05
CA ALA A 445 4.39 3.25 -57.20
C ALA A 445 5.78 3.64 -56.65
N ILE A 446 6.62 2.63 -56.37
CA ILE A 446 8.01 2.46 -56.82
C ILE A 446 8.27 0.94 -56.88
N ASP A 447 8.76 0.45 -58.03
CA ASP A 447 9.30 -0.89 -58.28
C ASP A 447 10.81 -0.75 -58.53
N VAL A 448 11.64 -1.67 -58.00
CA VAL A 448 12.79 -2.25 -58.70
C VAL A 448 13.11 -3.64 -58.13
N GLU A 449 12.65 -4.67 -58.84
CA GLU A 449 13.26 -6.00 -59.07
C GLU A 449 14.42 -6.48 -58.17
N ASN A 450 14.23 -7.63 -57.51
CA ASN A 450 15.10 -8.80 -57.77
C ASN A 450 14.49 -10.14 -57.31
N LYS A 451 14.45 -11.06 -58.28
CA LYS A 451 13.92 -12.43 -58.29
C LYS A 451 14.62 -13.40 -57.33
N TYR A 452 13.90 -14.43 -56.88
CA TYR A 452 14.22 -15.89 -56.92
C TYR A 452 13.01 -16.63 -56.27
N VAL A 453 12.05 -17.18 -57.02
CA VAL A 453 11.89 -18.56 -57.56
C VAL A 453 11.74 -19.68 -56.50
N ASP A 454 10.51 -20.20 -56.45
CA ASP A 454 10.00 -21.58 -56.28
C ASP A 454 10.82 -22.70 -55.61
N LEU A 455 10.12 -23.48 -54.77
CA LEU A 455 9.73 -24.86 -55.14
C LEU A 455 8.60 -25.41 -54.23
N GLU A 456 7.39 -25.43 -54.81
CA GLU A 456 6.41 -26.52 -54.81
C GLU A 456 7.05 -27.93 -54.72
N ALA A 457 6.45 -29.04 -54.27
CA ALA A 457 5.06 -29.42 -54.06
C ALA A 457 5.01 -30.85 -53.46
N THR A 458 3.82 -31.20 -52.94
CA THR A 458 3.16 -32.53 -52.92
C THR A 458 3.77 -33.65 -52.06
N VAL A 459 2.98 -34.38 -51.27
CA VAL A 459 1.99 -35.43 -51.66
C VAL A 459 0.90 -35.51 -50.56
N GLN A 460 -0.40 -35.30 -50.83
CA GLN A 460 -1.44 -36.29 -51.24
C GLN A 460 -1.89 -37.20 -50.05
N ASP A 461 -3.15 -37.50 -49.73
CA ASP A 461 -4.44 -37.43 -50.45
C ASP A 461 -5.62 -37.66 -49.46
N ALA A 462 -6.85 -37.44 -49.97
CA ALA A 462 -8.14 -38.07 -49.59
C ALA A 462 -9.12 -37.41 -48.57
N TYR A 463 -10.00 -36.57 -49.14
CA TYR A 463 -11.49 -36.57 -49.07
C TYR A 463 -12.21 -37.24 -47.88
N ILE A 464 -13.17 -36.52 -47.26
CA ILE A 464 -14.64 -36.69 -47.46
C ILE A 464 -15.37 -35.41 -47.02
N ASP A 465 -16.31 -35.01 -47.87
CA ASP A 465 -17.25 -33.89 -47.78
C ASP A 465 -18.36 -34.16 -46.74
N ARG A 466 -18.67 -33.16 -45.91
CA ARG A 466 -19.98 -33.02 -45.26
C ARG A 466 -20.35 -31.55 -45.21
N GLN A 467 -21.33 -31.22 -46.06
CA GLN A 467 -22.26 -30.12 -45.85
C GLN A 467 -22.89 -30.23 -44.46
N ASP A 468 -22.83 -29.15 -43.68
CA ASP A 468 -23.97 -28.63 -42.93
C ASP A 468 -23.64 -27.21 -42.48
N GLY A 469 -24.63 -26.33 -42.63
CA GLY A 469 -24.52 -24.89 -42.43
C GLY A 469 -24.15 -24.51 -41.00
N LEU A 470 -23.47 -23.36 -40.89
CA LEU A 470 -23.32 -22.62 -39.64
C LEU A 470 -24.71 -22.19 -39.16
N ASN A 471 -25.26 -22.95 -38.22
CA ASN A 471 -26.25 -22.43 -37.29
C ASN A 471 -25.48 -21.60 -36.25
N ASP A 472 -25.44 -20.28 -36.45
CA ASP A 472 -25.40 -19.33 -35.35
C ASP A 472 -26.74 -19.49 -34.60
N ASP A 473 -26.75 -20.23 -33.49
CA ASP A 473 -27.79 -20.24 -32.43
C ASP A 473 -27.56 -21.45 -31.49
N VAL A 474 -26.52 -21.45 -30.66
CA VAL A 474 -26.48 -22.28 -29.43
C VAL A 474 -25.56 -21.63 -28.39
N TYR A 475 -26.13 -20.86 -27.47
CA TYR A 475 -25.93 -20.93 -26.01
C TYR A 475 -26.83 -19.88 -25.34
N ASP A 476 -28.15 -20.04 -25.50
CA ASP A 476 -29.11 -19.58 -24.51
C ASP A 476 -29.37 -20.75 -23.55
N GLU A 477 -28.51 -20.89 -22.54
CA GLU A 477 -29.01 -21.36 -21.26
C GLU A 477 -29.44 -20.11 -20.51
N GLU A 478 -30.77 -19.87 -20.48
CA GLU A 478 -31.42 -18.92 -19.58
C GLU A 478 -30.99 -19.25 -18.13
N LEU A 479 -29.92 -18.60 -17.68
CA LEU A 479 -29.76 -18.26 -16.28
C LEU A 479 -30.92 -17.33 -15.95
N ASP A 480 -31.68 -17.63 -14.90
CA ASP A 480 -32.63 -16.71 -14.28
C ASP A 480 -31.88 -15.45 -13.83
N VAL A 481 -31.74 -14.49 -14.75
CA VAL A 481 -31.28 -13.14 -14.48
C VAL A 481 -32.42 -12.46 -13.72
N PRO A 482 -32.20 -11.93 -12.50
CA PRO A 482 -33.17 -11.07 -11.86
C PRO A 482 -33.48 -9.94 -12.83
N SER A 483 -34.75 -9.84 -13.24
CA SER A 483 -35.28 -8.89 -14.22
C SER A 483 -34.50 -7.56 -14.25
N GLU A 484 -33.98 -7.21 -15.43
CA GLU A 484 -33.38 -5.92 -15.79
C GLU A 484 -34.39 -4.75 -15.65
N GLU A 485 -34.92 -4.52 -14.46
CA GLU A 485 -35.66 -3.28 -14.18
C GLU A 485 -34.69 -2.27 -13.56
N ASP A 486 -34.19 -1.38 -14.43
CA ASP A 486 -33.53 -0.13 -14.03
C ASP A 486 -34.42 0.58 -12.99
N LEU A 487 -33.80 1.20 -11.97
CA LEU A 487 -34.54 2.08 -11.08
C LEU A 487 -35.04 3.28 -11.88
N PRO A 488 -36.35 3.53 -11.96
CA PRO A 488 -36.87 4.67 -12.70
C PRO A 488 -36.31 5.98 -12.14
N ILE A 489 -35.95 6.93 -13.02
CA ILE A 489 -35.59 8.28 -12.57
C ILE A 489 -36.85 8.94 -12.01
N SER A 490 -36.78 9.36 -10.75
CA SER A 490 -37.87 10.05 -10.10
C SER A 490 -38.16 11.37 -10.79
N LYS A 491 -39.44 11.73 -10.88
CA LYS A 491 -39.84 13.09 -11.27
C LYS A 491 -39.43 14.14 -10.23
N SER A 492 -39.07 13.68 -9.04
CA SER A 492 -38.62 14.54 -7.97
C SER A 492 -37.16 14.91 -8.17
N GLN A 493 -36.80 16.14 -7.81
CA GLN A 493 -35.42 16.62 -7.94
C GLN A 493 -34.81 16.91 -6.57
N VAL A 494 -33.51 16.64 -6.44
CA VAL A 494 -32.75 17.06 -5.26
C VAL A 494 -32.46 18.55 -5.37
N ARG A 495 -32.79 19.30 -4.33
CA ARG A 495 -32.48 20.71 -4.20
C ARG A 495 -31.50 20.91 -3.05
N LEU A 496 -30.31 21.37 -3.38
CA LEU A 496 -29.32 21.75 -2.39
C LEU A 496 -29.77 23.04 -1.67
N LEU A 497 -29.77 22.99 -0.35
CA LEU A 497 -30.16 24.09 0.53
C LEU A 497 -28.94 24.84 1.07
N ASP A 498 -27.90 24.11 1.49
CA ASP A 498 -26.68 24.69 2.06
C ASP A 498 -25.46 23.79 1.87
N ALA A 499 -24.28 24.38 1.87
CA ALA A 499 -22.99 23.70 1.86
C ALA A 499 -22.05 24.34 2.89
N LEU A 500 -21.67 23.56 3.90
CA LEU A 500 -20.80 23.98 4.99
C LEU A 500 -19.54 23.12 5.04
N PHE A 501 -18.39 23.68 5.40
CA PHE A 501 -17.19 22.89 5.68
C PHE A 501 -16.71 23.08 7.13
N ASP A 502 -16.24 22.01 7.76
CA ASP A 502 -15.49 22.01 9.02
C ASP A 502 -14.26 21.10 8.91
N ASP A 503 -13.09 21.55 9.37
CA ASP A 503 -11.76 20.86 9.36
C ASP A 503 -11.44 19.92 8.18
N GLU A 504 -12.08 18.74 8.08
CA GLU A 504 -11.91 17.70 7.06
C GLU A 504 -13.21 17.21 6.37
N GLU A 505 -14.38 17.75 6.72
CA GLU A 505 -15.69 17.32 6.18
C GLU A 505 -16.46 18.47 5.51
N VAL A 506 -17.21 18.14 4.45
CA VAL A 506 -18.18 19.04 3.81
C VAL A 506 -19.59 18.50 4.03
N HIS A 507 -20.45 19.31 4.63
CA HIS A 507 -21.83 19.01 4.97
C HIS A 507 -22.76 19.69 3.96
N LEU A 508 -23.47 18.89 3.17
CA LEU A 508 -24.47 19.32 2.21
C LEU A 508 -25.87 19.11 2.78
N SER A 509 -26.61 20.20 2.97
CA SER A 509 -28.04 20.14 3.33
C SER A 509 -28.89 20.16 2.07
N TRP A 510 -29.87 19.29 1.97
CA TRP A 510 -30.68 19.12 0.75
C TRP A 510 -32.15 18.82 1.07
N SER A 511 -33.00 18.95 0.07
CA SER A 511 -34.43 18.61 0.10
C SER A 511 -34.86 17.99 -1.23
N VAL A 512 -36.03 17.35 -1.27
CA VAL A 512 -36.63 16.84 -2.52
C VAL A 512 -37.84 17.69 -2.89
N GLU A 513 -37.98 18.02 -4.17
CA GLU A 513 -39.16 18.72 -4.70
C GLU A 513 -39.85 17.83 -5.76
N PRO A 514 -41.13 17.42 -5.57
CA PRO A 514 -41.98 17.69 -4.40
C PRO A 514 -41.52 16.94 -3.13
N PRO A 515 -41.85 17.42 -1.92
CA PRO A 515 -41.41 16.81 -0.67
C PRO A 515 -41.88 15.36 -0.53
N SER A 516 -40.95 14.45 -0.21
CA SER A 516 -41.22 13.03 0.03
C SER A 516 -40.91 12.69 1.48
N ALA A 517 -41.77 11.87 2.10
CA ALA A 517 -41.56 11.33 3.46
C ALA A 517 -40.79 10.00 3.45
N ARG A 518 -40.31 9.55 2.29
CA ARG A 518 -39.56 8.30 2.12
C ARG A 518 -38.12 8.44 2.60
N LYS A 519 -37.48 7.31 2.86
CA LYS A 519 -36.05 7.27 3.19
C LYS A 519 -35.25 7.43 1.90
N PHE A 520 -34.11 8.11 2.00
CA PHE A 520 -33.19 8.28 0.89
C PHE A 520 -31.79 7.80 1.26
N ARG A 521 -31.07 7.25 0.29
CA ARG A 521 -29.67 6.83 0.42
C ARG A 521 -28.83 7.59 -0.60
N CYS A 522 -27.79 8.33 -0.16
CA CYS A 522 -26.87 8.94 -1.12
C CYS A 522 -26.05 7.85 -1.81
N THR A 523 -25.99 7.90 -3.14
CA THR A 523 -25.18 7.00 -3.97
C THR A 523 -23.91 7.66 -4.49
N GLY A 524 -23.87 8.99 -4.54
CA GLY A 524 -22.71 9.75 -4.98
C GLY A 524 -22.96 11.25 -4.94
N VAL A 525 -21.88 12.02 -4.77
CA VAL A 525 -21.88 13.47 -4.98
C VAL A 525 -20.74 13.82 -5.89
N THR A 526 -20.99 14.63 -6.91
CA THR A 526 -19.92 15.29 -7.67
C THR A 526 -19.80 16.74 -7.27
N VAL A 527 -18.56 17.21 -7.26
CA VAL A 527 -18.20 18.58 -7.00
C VAL A 527 -17.37 19.11 -8.16
N SER A 528 -17.82 20.18 -8.77
CA SER A 528 -17.04 20.90 -9.78
C SER A 528 -16.70 22.30 -9.26
N ARG A 529 -15.42 22.63 -9.35
CA ARG A 529 -14.94 24.00 -9.18
C ARG A 529 -15.32 24.80 -10.42
N SER A 530 -15.70 26.07 -10.29
CA SER A 530 -16.11 26.90 -11.43
C SER A 530 -15.13 26.81 -12.61
N GLY A 531 -15.56 26.18 -13.71
CA GLY A 531 -14.77 25.97 -14.94
C GLY A 531 -13.77 24.80 -14.93
N GLY A 532 -13.77 23.96 -13.89
CA GLY A 532 -12.94 22.76 -13.77
C GLY A 532 -13.72 21.47 -14.06
N LEU A 533 -12.99 20.37 -14.27
CA LEU A 533 -13.58 19.03 -14.40
C LEU A 533 -14.20 18.59 -13.06
N PRO A 534 -15.37 17.94 -13.08
CA PRO A 534 -16.03 17.46 -11.87
C PRO A 534 -15.23 16.33 -11.21
N LYS A 535 -15.17 16.36 -9.88
CA LYS A 535 -14.60 15.29 -9.05
C LYS A 535 -15.73 14.56 -8.34
N HIS A 536 -15.71 13.24 -8.39
CA HIS A 536 -16.60 12.44 -7.57
C HIS A 536 -16.09 12.40 -6.13
N VAL A 537 -17.00 12.49 -5.16
CA VAL A 537 -16.70 12.38 -3.74
C VAL A 537 -17.68 11.42 -3.11
N ALA A 538 -17.15 10.37 -2.48
CA ALA A 538 -17.97 9.38 -1.81
C ALA A 538 -18.82 10.03 -0.70
N CYS A 539 -20.12 9.73 -0.73
CA CYS A 539 -21.03 10.11 0.34
C CYS A 539 -20.83 9.24 1.57
N HIS A 540 -20.72 9.85 2.75
CA HIS A 540 -20.77 9.16 4.03
C HIS A 540 -21.98 9.64 4.84
N ARG A 541 -22.84 8.70 5.23
CA ARG A 541 -24.10 8.90 6.01
C ARG A 541 -25.06 9.92 5.39
N ALA A 542 -26.17 9.42 4.83
CA ALA A 542 -27.33 10.25 4.50
C ALA A 542 -28.35 10.18 5.66
N ALA A 543 -28.26 11.11 6.62
CA ALA A 543 -29.43 11.41 7.46
C ALA A 543 -30.48 12.11 6.57
N PRO A 544 -31.79 12.10 6.89
CA PRO A 544 -32.87 12.46 5.93
C PRO A 544 -32.84 13.89 5.35
N ALA A 545 -31.83 14.72 5.66
CA ALA A 545 -31.62 16.03 5.06
C ALA A 545 -30.14 16.47 4.97
N ASN A 546 -29.16 15.60 5.28
CA ASN A 546 -27.73 15.97 5.28
C ASN A 546 -26.87 14.85 4.66
N VAL A 547 -25.95 15.25 3.78
CA VAL A 547 -24.90 14.42 3.20
C VAL A 547 -23.54 14.93 3.69
N VAL A 548 -22.68 14.03 4.17
CA VAL A 548 -21.32 14.37 4.58
C VAL A 548 -20.33 13.82 3.56
N LEU A 549 -19.42 14.67 3.10
CA LEU A 549 -18.33 14.35 2.19
C LEU A 549 -17.01 14.40 2.96
N ARG A 550 -16.12 13.43 2.71
CA ARG A 550 -14.78 13.37 3.33
C ARG A 550 -13.69 13.43 2.27
N GLY A 551 -12.51 13.91 2.66
CA GLY A 551 -11.34 13.95 1.77
C GLY A 551 -11.37 15.07 0.71
N LEU A 552 -12.42 15.90 0.71
CA LEU A 552 -12.55 17.02 -0.21
C LEU A 552 -11.86 18.27 0.36
N LYS A 553 -10.78 18.73 -0.28
CA LYS A 553 -10.13 20.01 0.04
C LYS A 553 -10.92 21.17 -0.56
N ILE A 554 -11.46 22.04 0.30
CA ILE A 554 -12.20 23.24 -0.08
C ILE A 554 -11.30 24.48 0.03
N ASP A 555 -11.27 25.28 -1.03
CA ASP A 555 -10.76 26.64 -0.99
C ASP A 555 -11.95 27.59 -0.70
N PRO A 556 -11.94 28.32 0.43
CA PRO A 556 -13.05 29.19 0.81
C PRO A 556 -13.23 30.41 -0.12
N THR A 557 -12.29 30.67 -1.03
CA THR A 557 -12.37 31.77 -1.99
C THR A 557 -13.03 31.39 -3.31
N GLU A 558 -13.28 30.10 -3.54
CA GLU A 558 -13.79 29.57 -4.81
C GLU A 558 -15.27 29.18 -4.73
N GLN A 559 -15.90 29.06 -5.91
CA GLN A 559 -17.28 28.59 -6.05
C GLN A 559 -17.31 27.16 -6.56
N TYR A 560 -18.20 26.38 -5.96
CA TYR A 560 -18.38 24.96 -6.24
C TYR A 560 -19.84 24.68 -6.61
N ALA A 561 -20.05 23.86 -7.63
CA ALA A 561 -21.35 23.26 -7.93
C ALA A 561 -21.35 21.82 -7.43
N PHE A 562 -22.43 21.41 -6.78
CA PHE A 562 -22.60 20.05 -6.25
C PHE A 562 -23.78 19.38 -6.93
N CYS A 563 -23.57 18.17 -7.46
CA CYS A 563 -24.65 17.30 -7.91
C CYS A 563 -24.78 16.12 -6.96
N ILE A 564 -26.01 15.87 -6.48
CA ILE A 564 -26.32 14.79 -5.53
C ILE A 564 -27.18 13.76 -6.23
N ALA A 565 -26.78 12.48 -6.13
CA ALA A 565 -27.58 11.34 -6.52
C ALA A 565 -28.07 10.58 -5.27
N LEU A 566 -29.39 10.37 -5.18
CA LEU A 566 -30.05 9.67 -4.09
C LEU A 566 -30.93 8.53 -4.59
N GLU A 567 -30.94 7.40 -3.89
CA GLU A 567 -31.98 6.37 -4.05
C GLU A 567 -33.14 6.65 -3.13
N GLU A 568 -34.35 6.70 -3.67
CA GLU A 568 -35.57 6.64 -2.87
C GLU A 568 -35.83 5.20 -2.44
N MET A 569 -35.94 4.95 -1.14
CA MET A 569 -36.06 3.61 -0.58
C MET A 569 -37.51 3.26 -0.23
N GLY A 570 -37.91 2.03 -0.53
CA GLY A 570 -39.18 1.45 -0.12
C GLY A 570 -39.20 1.02 1.35
N ALA A 571 -40.35 0.49 1.79
CA ALA A 571 -40.58 0.10 3.18
C ALA A 571 -39.67 -1.06 3.66
N PHE A 572 -39.09 -1.81 2.72
CA PHE A 572 -38.20 -2.94 2.98
C PHE A 572 -36.72 -2.62 2.64
N ASP A 573 -36.35 -1.34 2.57
CA ASP A 573 -35.00 -0.88 2.18
C ASP A 573 -34.56 -1.37 0.79
N ASN A 574 -35.51 -1.61 -0.11
CA ASN A 574 -35.28 -1.79 -1.54
C ASN A 574 -35.33 -0.43 -2.27
N PRO A 575 -34.42 -0.13 -3.19
CA PRO A 575 -34.48 1.12 -3.94
C PRO A 575 -35.67 1.09 -4.91
N LEU A 576 -36.35 2.23 -5.07
CA LEU A 576 -37.56 2.39 -5.90
C LEU A 576 -37.36 3.35 -7.08
N SER A 577 -36.53 4.38 -6.90
CA SER A 577 -36.22 5.36 -7.95
C SER A 577 -34.91 6.09 -7.66
N LEU A 578 -34.28 6.63 -8.69
CA LEU A 578 -33.12 7.51 -8.56
C LEU A 578 -33.58 8.97 -8.60
N VAL A 579 -33.20 9.76 -7.59
CA VAL A 579 -33.49 11.19 -7.48
C VAL A 579 -32.19 11.95 -7.66
N LEU A 580 -32.14 12.82 -8.66
CA LEU A 580 -30.95 13.58 -9.03
C LEU A 580 -31.20 15.08 -8.83
N GLY A 581 -30.13 15.82 -8.56
CA GLY A 581 -30.19 17.28 -8.60
C GLY A 581 -28.86 17.96 -8.39
N CYS A 582 -28.69 19.09 -9.06
CA CYS A 582 -27.45 19.87 -9.07
C CYS A 582 -27.71 21.29 -8.56
N SER A 583 -26.74 21.85 -7.86
CA SER A 583 -26.74 23.25 -7.47
C SER A 583 -26.00 24.11 -8.51
N PRO A 584 -26.39 25.38 -8.68
CA PRO A 584 -25.50 26.35 -9.32
C PRO A 584 -24.21 26.51 -8.49
N PRO A 585 -23.12 27.03 -9.09
CA PRO A 585 -21.89 27.34 -8.37
C PRO A 585 -22.16 28.29 -7.19
N GLN A 586 -21.72 27.89 -5.99
CA GLN A 586 -21.87 28.66 -4.76
C GLN A 586 -20.63 28.52 -3.87
N MET A 587 -20.40 29.49 -2.98
CA MET A 587 -19.31 29.39 -2.00
C MET A 587 -19.66 28.40 -0.89
N VAL A 588 -18.71 27.54 -0.52
CA VAL A 588 -18.86 26.65 0.64
C VAL A 588 -18.50 27.43 1.89
N ARG A 589 -19.45 27.56 2.81
CA ARG A 589 -19.29 28.43 3.98
C ARG A 589 -18.57 27.68 5.10
N GLN A 590 -17.60 28.32 5.75
CA GLN A 590 -16.97 27.73 6.94
C GLN A 590 -17.99 27.69 8.08
N ARG A 591 -18.15 26.53 8.70
CA ARG A 591 -18.97 26.39 9.89
C ARG A 591 -18.32 27.18 11.03
N ALA A 592 -19.07 28.10 11.66
CA ALA A 592 -18.52 28.89 12.76
C ALA A 592 -18.06 27.95 13.89
N PRO A 593 -16.83 28.12 14.42
CA PRO A 593 -16.40 27.35 15.58
C PRO A 593 -17.36 27.67 16.72
N PHE A 594 -17.79 26.64 17.46
CA PHE A 594 -18.52 26.85 18.70
C PHE A 594 -17.61 27.61 19.66
N VAL A 595 -17.78 28.94 19.72
CA VAL A 595 -17.26 29.74 20.82
C VAL A 595 -18.11 29.34 22.02
N THR A 596 -17.57 28.49 22.88
CA THR A 596 -18.07 28.38 24.24
C THR A 596 -18.03 29.78 24.82
N ALA A 597 -19.20 30.36 25.04
CA ALA A 597 -19.29 31.64 25.73
C ALA A 597 -18.50 31.54 27.03
N VAL A 598 -17.54 32.44 27.20
CA VAL A 598 -16.80 32.60 28.46
C VAL A 598 -17.86 32.67 29.57
N PRO A 599 -17.77 31.87 30.64
CA PRO A 599 -18.68 32.02 31.76
C PRO A 599 -18.60 33.47 32.22
N ILE A 600 -19.74 34.15 32.24
CA ILE A 600 -19.85 35.50 32.77
C ILE A 600 -19.32 35.44 34.20
N VAL A 601 -18.10 35.96 34.41
CA VAL A 601 -17.61 36.27 35.74
C VAL A 601 -18.49 37.42 36.20
N VAL A 602 -19.48 37.10 37.03
CA VAL A 602 -20.24 38.10 37.77
C VAL A 602 -19.23 38.87 38.62
N PRO A 603 -19.00 40.16 38.37
CA PRO A 603 -18.13 40.95 39.23
C PRO A 603 -18.80 41.05 40.60
N ASP A 604 -17.98 40.87 41.62
CA ASP A 604 -18.35 40.98 43.02
C ASP A 604 -19.16 42.26 43.28
N VAL A 605 -20.27 42.11 43.99
CA VAL A 605 -21.20 43.20 44.30
C VAL A 605 -20.51 44.13 45.30
N THR A 606 -19.85 45.16 44.79
CA THR A 606 -19.52 46.34 45.59
C THR A 606 -19.76 47.63 44.80
N GLU A 607 -20.62 48.46 45.39
CA GLU A 607 -20.91 49.87 45.08
C GLU A 607 -21.81 50.15 43.86
N ARG A 608 -23.12 50.32 44.08
CA ARG A 608 -23.78 51.58 44.47
C ARG A 608 -23.67 52.71 43.43
N ARG A 609 -24.86 52.98 42.88
CA ARG A 609 -25.46 54.29 42.58
C ARG A 609 -24.97 55.03 41.32
N LEU A 610 -25.99 55.70 40.75
CA LEU A 610 -26.00 56.78 39.74
C LEU A 610 -26.10 56.23 38.31
N LEU A 611 -27.05 56.61 37.44
CA LEU A 611 -28.16 57.56 37.47
C LEU A 611 -28.88 57.41 36.10
N ARG A 612 -30.21 57.39 36.13
CA ARG A 612 -31.19 57.68 35.05
C ARG A 612 -31.36 56.71 33.88
#